data_AF-A0A922NCR6-F1
#
_entry.id   AF-A0A922NCR6-F1
#
_cell.length_a   1.000
_cell.length_b   1.000
_cell.length_c   1.000
_cell.angle_alpha   90.00
_cell.angle_beta   90.00
_cell.angle_gamma   90.00
#
_symmetry.space_group_name_H-M   'P 1'
#
loop_
_entity.id
_entity.type
_entity.pdbx_description
1 polymer ?
#
loop_
_entity_poly.entity_id
_entity_poly.type
_entity_poly.pdbx_seq_one_letter_code
_entity_poly.pdbx_strand_id
1 'polypeptide(L)'
;MSTERPDPIFCTKIGDTNPNTPNELQCCSPNTQNSTLCRSIFSNPLNSDIFTGTCFAPGHDCLADCQHPRLIYSSKVQDDYEDGNGSAPKNRYLACVNVPNMAGYLRQDVLGPNITSQVEPHISRNATKKQLQGISYAVTECLAATCRNSRKPGKCKKQCSGVSLLWNQTTPDIQGIDQCLDTLCQGEYNSLPYADSDVVGIGVFASYILQCVFVLIIWFGLTTIQVPKLLKKNKNKKKKQETKTKPSPKETEEHQQHQQTQNHHSVPSSSPPPPPPIPKTKRSHRRNLLILLIQFHKSQCYFSATVQTASFTFGIFNADMLNVFLLLPLTTNGILPIVLAYILLIRHHKATPDITVLTTICWILASVVYWILYSHVIPINGEIQNKKANYSA
;
A
#
# COMPACT_ATOMS: atom_id res chain seq x y z
N MET A 1 -33.21 34.35 -14.89
CA MET A 1 -33.85 33.65 -16.02
C MET A 1 -33.26 32.26 -16.06
N SER A 2 -34.02 31.27 -15.62
CA SER A 2 -33.59 29.87 -15.60
C SER A 2 -34.02 29.25 -16.93
N THR A 3 -33.08 29.07 -17.86
CA THR A 3 -33.34 28.26 -19.05
C THR A 3 -33.46 26.81 -18.59
N GLU A 4 -34.69 26.30 -18.52
CA GLU A 4 -34.95 24.89 -18.25
C GLU A 4 -34.24 24.03 -19.30
N ARG A 5 -33.13 23.42 -18.90
CA ARG A 5 -32.63 22.25 -19.61
C ARG A 5 -33.47 21.08 -19.12
N PRO A 6 -34.25 20.40 -19.98
CA PRO A 6 -34.93 19.18 -19.56
C PRO A 6 -33.86 18.14 -19.21
N ASP A 7 -33.88 17.66 -17.97
CA ASP A 7 -32.96 16.64 -17.50
C ASP A 7 -33.09 15.37 -18.38
N PRO A 8 -31.98 14.72 -18.75
CA PRO A 8 -32.04 13.52 -19.56
C PRO A 8 -32.59 12.34 -18.74
N ILE A 9 -33.42 11.50 -19.36
CA ILE A 9 -33.94 10.27 -18.75
C ILE A 9 -32.77 9.32 -18.41
N PHE A 10 -31.85 9.16 -19.36
CA PHE A 10 -30.68 8.31 -19.20
C PHE A 10 -29.54 8.80 -20.09
N CYS A 11 -28.34 9.01 -19.53
CA CYS A 11 -27.12 9.22 -20.30
C CYS A 11 -26.21 8.01 -20.27
N THR A 12 -25.71 7.64 -21.45
CA THR A 12 -24.61 6.69 -21.65
C THR A 12 -23.28 7.44 -21.69
N LYS A 13 -22.17 6.72 -21.51
CA LYS A 13 -20.78 7.24 -21.64
C LYS A 13 -20.38 8.37 -20.68
N ILE A 14 -21.05 8.49 -19.53
CA ILE A 14 -20.65 9.43 -18.47
C ILE A 14 -19.21 9.12 -18.03
N GLY A 15 -18.30 10.10 -18.11
CA GLY A 15 -16.89 9.97 -17.79
C GLY A 15 -16.06 9.18 -18.82
N ASP A 16 -16.57 9.00 -20.05
CA ASP A 16 -15.81 8.37 -21.14
C ASP A 16 -14.84 9.39 -21.77
N THR A 17 -13.63 9.49 -21.23
CA THR A 17 -12.61 10.45 -21.66
C THR A 17 -11.74 9.90 -22.80
N ASN A 18 -12.31 9.74 -24.01
CA ASN A 18 -11.49 9.38 -25.18
C ASN A 18 -10.78 10.64 -25.72
N PRO A 19 -9.43 10.73 -25.68
CA PRO A 19 -8.71 11.92 -26.11
C PRO A 19 -8.81 12.19 -27.63
N ASN A 20 -9.24 11.21 -28.43
CA ASN A 20 -9.32 11.32 -29.89
C ASN A 20 -10.70 11.72 -30.42
N THR A 21 -11.74 11.77 -29.57
CA THR A 21 -13.08 12.24 -29.93
C THR A 21 -13.64 13.08 -28.78
N PRO A 22 -13.98 14.37 -28.98
CA PRO A 22 -14.69 15.13 -27.97
C PRO A 22 -16.07 14.48 -27.76
N ASN A 23 -16.17 13.68 -26.70
CA ASN A 23 -17.33 12.84 -26.44
C ASN A 23 -18.49 13.70 -25.93
N GLU A 24 -19.37 14.10 -26.84
CA GLU A 24 -20.66 14.69 -26.48
C GLU A 24 -21.51 13.63 -25.74
N LEU A 25 -22.03 13.98 -24.55
CA LEU A 25 -22.82 13.05 -23.74
C LEU A 25 -23.98 12.45 -24.55
N GLN A 26 -24.01 11.13 -24.65
CA GLN A 26 -25.04 10.41 -25.39
C GLN A 26 -26.25 10.15 -24.47
N CYS A 27 -27.15 11.13 -24.43
CA CYS A 27 -28.34 11.13 -23.58
C CYS A 27 -29.67 10.89 -24.31
N CYS A 28 -30.50 10.03 -23.72
CA CYS A 28 -31.93 9.92 -24.01
C CYS A 28 -32.71 11.01 -23.25
N SER A 29 -33.54 11.79 -23.95
CA SER A 29 -34.28 12.92 -23.37
C SER A 29 -35.80 12.71 -23.45
N PRO A 30 -36.61 13.35 -22.57
CA PRO A 30 -38.07 13.21 -22.56
C PRO A 30 -38.75 13.49 -23.90
N ASN A 31 -38.23 14.45 -24.66
CA ASN A 31 -38.78 14.87 -25.95
C ASN A 31 -38.37 13.95 -27.12
N THR A 32 -37.41 13.04 -26.92
CA THR A 32 -36.78 12.23 -27.97
C THR A 32 -36.74 10.73 -27.64
N GLN A 33 -37.68 10.25 -26.82
CA GLN A 33 -37.80 8.85 -26.37
C GLN A 33 -37.88 7.82 -27.52
N ASN A 34 -38.30 8.22 -28.72
CA ASN A 34 -38.33 7.40 -29.92
C ASN A 34 -37.03 7.41 -30.76
N SER A 35 -35.99 8.14 -30.33
CA SER A 35 -34.70 8.19 -31.00
C SER A 35 -34.00 6.82 -31.04
N THR A 36 -33.10 6.65 -32.00
CA THR A 36 -32.24 5.46 -32.12
C THR A 36 -31.43 5.20 -30.84
N LEU A 37 -31.01 6.26 -30.14
CA LEU A 37 -30.28 6.18 -28.88
C LEU A 37 -31.18 5.70 -27.72
N CYS A 38 -32.37 6.29 -27.53
CA CYS A 38 -33.30 5.79 -26.50
C CYS A 38 -33.70 4.34 -26.75
N ARG A 39 -33.91 3.96 -28.02
CA ARG A 39 -34.21 2.57 -28.41
C ARG A 39 -33.02 1.64 -28.21
N SER A 40 -31.78 2.07 -28.44
CA SER A 40 -30.63 1.21 -28.15
C SER A 40 -30.45 1.00 -26.66
N ILE A 41 -30.70 2.01 -25.82
CA ILE A 41 -30.63 1.89 -24.35
C ILE A 41 -31.71 0.95 -23.80
N PHE A 42 -32.99 1.15 -24.18
CA PHE A 42 -34.13 0.48 -23.53
C PHE A 42 -34.75 -0.68 -24.34
N SER A 43 -34.44 -0.85 -25.62
CA SER A 43 -35.07 -1.89 -26.47
C SER A 43 -34.12 -2.99 -26.94
N ASN A 44 -32.81 -2.87 -26.71
CA ASN A 44 -31.83 -3.80 -27.26
C ASN A 44 -31.34 -4.79 -26.20
N PRO A 45 -31.66 -6.11 -26.30
CA PRO A 45 -31.21 -7.11 -25.34
C PRO A 45 -29.69 -7.35 -25.35
N LEU A 46 -28.92 -6.70 -26.24
CA LEU A 46 -27.45 -6.68 -26.21
C LEU A 46 -26.87 -5.57 -25.31
N ASN A 47 -27.66 -4.56 -24.92
CA ASN A 47 -27.29 -3.64 -23.84
C ASN A 47 -27.73 -4.18 -22.46
N SER A 48 -27.98 -5.48 -22.39
CA SER A 48 -28.33 -6.22 -21.19
C SER A 48 -27.38 -5.97 -20.03
N ASP A 49 -26.07 -5.75 -20.24
CA ASP A 49 -25.14 -5.61 -19.12
C ASP A 49 -25.49 -4.50 -18.12
N ILE A 50 -26.13 -3.40 -18.56
CA ILE A 50 -26.66 -2.39 -17.64
C ILE A 50 -27.91 -2.93 -16.91
N PHE A 51 -28.82 -3.60 -17.62
CA PHE A 51 -30.12 -4.06 -17.12
C PHE A 51 -30.19 -5.50 -16.57
N THR A 52 -29.11 -6.28 -16.63
CA THR A 52 -29.04 -7.68 -16.19
C THR A 52 -27.79 -8.00 -15.39
N GLY A 53 -26.75 -7.15 -15.46
CA GLY A 53 -25.48 -7.30 -14.73
C GLY A 53 -25.29 -6.34 -13.55
N THR A 54 -26.26 -5.47 -13.26
CA THR A 54 -26.18 -4.42 -12.21
C THR A 54 -27.43 -4.40 -11.30
N CYS A 55 -27.69 -3.27 -10.61
CA CYS A 55 -28.87 -3.07 -9.75
C CYS A 55 -30.22 -3.17 -10.49
N PHE A 56 -30.21 -3.18 -11.82
CA PHE A 56 -31.38 -3.44 -12.66
C PHE A 56 -31.64 -4.94 -12.92
N ALA A 57 -30.87 -5.87 -12.34
CA ALA A 57 -31.14 -7.29 -12.53
C ALA A 57 -32.50 -7.73 -11.93
N PRO A 58 -33.16 -8.78 -12.47
CA PRO A 58 -34.41 -9.31 -11.90
C PRO A 58 -34.28 -9.66 -10.41
N GLY A 59 -35.14 -9.07 -9.59
CA GLY A 59 -35.13 -9.25 -8.13
C GLY A 59 -34.30 -8.23 -7.33
N HIS A 60 -33.58 -7.31 -8.00
CA HIS A 60 -32.91 -6.18 -7.36
C HIS A 60 -33.79 -4.92 -7.32
N ASP A 61 -33.68 -4.16 -6.22
CA ASP A 61 -34.26 -2.82 -6.07
C ASP A 61 -33.17 -1.77 -6.28
N CYS A 62 -33.22 -1.06 -7.42
CA CYS A 62 -32.27 0.01 -7.72
C CYS A 62 -32.25 1.10 -6.65
N LEU A 63 -33.39 1.39 -6.01
CA LEU A 63 -33.46 2.42 -4.99
C LEU A 63 -32.70 1.99 -3.74
N ALA A 64 -32.74 0.71 -3.36
CA ALA A 64 -31.97 0.17 -2.24
C ALA A 64 -30.47 0.06 -2.56
N ASP A 65 -30.11 -0.55 -3.69
CA ASP A 65 -28.72 -0.81 -4.05
C ASP A 65 -27.92 0.50 -4.25
N CYS A 66 -28.51 1.47 -4.95
CA CYS A 66 -27.86 2.74 -5.27
C CYS A 66 -27.77 3.73 -4.08
N GLN A 67 -28.32 3.41 -2.90
CA GLN A 67 -28.08 4.18 -1.67
C GLN A 67 -26.77 3.78 -0.96
N HIS A 68 -26.11 2.70 -1.38
CA HIS A 68 -24.94 2.14 -0.70
C HIS A 68 -23.66 2.35 -1.52
N PRO A 69 -22.81 3.35 -1.20
CA PRO A 69 -21.57 3.60 -1.95
C PRO A 69 -20.67 2.36 -2.11
N ARG A 70 -20.63 1.50 -1.09
CA ARG A 70 -19.88 0.22 -1.12
C ARG A 70 -20.34 -0.73 -2.22
N LEU A 71 -21.62 -0.73 -2.62
CA LEU A 71 -22.11 -1.54 -3.74
C LEU A 71 -21.80 -0.89 -5.09
N ILE A 72 -21.95 0.44 -5.17
CA ILE A 72 -21.67 1.21 -6.40
C ILE A 72 -20.19 1.06 -6.82
N TYR A 73 -19.27 1.21 -5.86
CA TYR A 73 -17.83 1.29 -6.11
C TYR A 73 -17.04 0.00 -5.84
N SER A 74 -17.70 -1.10 -5.44
CA SER A 74 -17.00 -2.40 -5.30
C SER A 74 -16.74 -3.06 -6.65
N SER A 75 -15.57 -3.69 -6.78
CA SER A 75 -15.33 -4.72 -7.78
C SER A 75 -16.27 -5.92 -7.58
N LYS A 76 -16.50 -6.70 -8.64
CA LYS A 76 -17.00 -8.07 -8.48
C LYS A 76 -15.90 -8.92 -7.82
N VAL A 77 -16.29 -9.96 -7.09
CA VAL A 77 -15.35 -10.99 -6.62
C VAL A 77 -14.75 -11.65 -7.86
N GLN A 78 -13.43 -11.74 -7.91
CA GLN A 78 -12.71 -12.43 -8.98
C GLN A 78 -12.69 -13.93 -8.67
N ASP A 79 -13.70 -14.66 -9.16
CA ASP A 79 -13.64 -16.12 -9.19
C ASP A 79 -12.79 -16.62 -10.37
N ASP A 80 -12.69 -15.83 -11.46
CA ASP A 80 -11.80 -16.07 -12.61
C ASP A 80 -10.73 -14.97 -12.75
N TYR A 81 -9.52 -15.38 -13.17
CA TYR A 81 -8.30 -14.56 -13.14
C TYR A 81 -8.25 -13.43 -14.20
N GLU A 82 -9.17 -13.42 -15.17
CA GLU A 82 -9.15 -12.50 -16.32
C GLU A 82 -10.20 -11.36 -16.26
N ASP A 83 -11.26 -11.49 -15.46
CA ASP A 83 -12.42 -10.57 -15.49
C ASP A 83 -12.33 -9.35 -14.54
N GLY A 84 -11.13 -9.03 -14.05
CA GLY A 84 -10.84 -7.88 -13.18
C GLY A 84 -10.86 -6.49 -13.83
N ASN A 85 -11.61 -6.30 -14.92
CA ASN A 85 -11.46 -5.15 -15.84
C ASN A 85 -12.13 -3.82 -15.42
N GLY A 86 -12.67 -3.72 -14.19
CA GLY A 86 -13.34 -2.51 -13.69
C GLY A 86 -14.70 -2.18 -14.34
N SER A 87 -15.22 -3.01 -15.26
CA SER A 87 -16.53 -2.81 -15.90
C SER A 87 -17.70 -2.80 -14.92
N ALA A 88 -17.67 -3.66 -13.90
CA ALA A 88 -18.75 -3.79 -12.93
C ALA A 88 -19.05 -2.49 -12.14
N PRO A 89 -18.08 -1.84 -11.46
CA PRO A 89 -18.34 -0.54 -10.82
C PRO A 89 -18.66 0.56 -11.84
N LYS A 90 -18.08 0.54 -13.05
CA LYS A 90 -18.46 1.47 -14.13
C LYS A 90 -19.95 1.36 -14.49
N ASN A 91 -20.43 0.13 -14.70
CA ASN A 91 -21.82 -0.14 -15.08
C ASN A 91 -22.79 0.16 -13.92
N ARG A 92 -22.43 -0.19 -12.67
CA ARG A 92 -23.23 0.16 -11.48
C ARG A 92 -23.30 1.67 -11.27
N TYR A 93 -22.20 2.39 -11.43
CA TYR A 93 -22.19 3.85 -11.34
C TYR A 93 -23.07 4.50 -12.42
N LEU A 94 -22.92 4.05 -13.67
CA LEU A 94 -23.72 4.49 -14.81
C LEU A 94 -25.22 4.20 -14.63
N ALA A 95 -25.57 3.06 -14.03
CA ALA A 95 -26.94 2.74 -13.64
C ALA A 95 -27.44 3.73 -12.57
N CYS A 96 -26.74 3.80 -11.43
CA CYS A 96 -27.18 4.53 -10.25
C CYS A 96 -27.28 6.05 -10.43
N VAL A 97 -26.42 6.66 -11.25
CA VAL A 97 -26.48 8.11 -11.51
C VAL A 97 -27.73 8.52 -12.30
N ASN A 98 -28.27 7.62 -13.12
CA ASN A 98 -29.50 7.87 -13.90
C ASN A 98 -30.79 7.51 -13.14
N VAL A 99 -30.73 6.72 -12.06
CA VAL A 99 -31.91 6.28 -11.27
C VAL A 99 -32.81 7.44 -10.83
N PRO A 100 -32.30 8.57 -10.29
CA PRO A 100 -33.18 9.65 -9.83
C PRO A 100 -33.98 10.34 -10.93
N ASN A 101 -33.43 10.44 -12.14
CA ASN A 101 -34.14 11.01 -13.30
C ASN A 101 -35.24 10.06 -13.77
N MET A 102 -34.91 8.77 -13.91
CA MET A 102 -35.90 7.75 -14.28
C MET A 102 -37.04 7.65 -13.24
N ALA A 103 -36.72 7.66 -11.95
CA ALA A 103 -37.73 7.69 -10.88
C ALA A 103 -38.60 8.96 -10.93
N GLY A 104 -38.00 10.12 -11.21
CA GLY A 104 -38.70 11.40 -11.39
C GLY A 104 -39.73 11.35 -12.52
N TYR A 105 -39.31 10.90 -13.70
CA TYR A 105 -40.16 10.81 -14.89
C TYR A 105 -41.20 9.68 -14.83
N LEU A 106 -40.85 8.54 -14.22
CA LEU A 106 -41.79 7.43 -13.97
C LEU A 106 -42.94 7.87 -13.05
N ARG A 107 -42.64 8.64 -11.99
CA ARG A 107 -43.64 9.18 -11.07
C ARG A 107 -44.53 10.26 -11.71
N GLN A 108 -44.05 10.92 -12.76
CA GLN A 108 -44.82 11.90 -13.55
C GLN A 108 -45.65 11.25 -14.67
N ASP A 109 -45.50 9.93 -14.91
CA ASP A 109 -46.15 9.17 -15.99
C ASP A 109 -45.86 9.71 -17.40
N VAL A 110 -44.69 10.33 -17.61
CA VAL A 110 -44.25 10.90 -18.89
C VAL A 110 -43.27 9.99 -19.68
N LEU A 111 -43.00 8.79 -19.15
CA LEU A 111 -42.21 7.78 -19.85
C LEU A 111 -43.10 6.99 -20.82
N GLY A 112 -42.63 6.83 -22.05
CA GLY A 112 -43.30 6.02 -23.07
C GLY A 112 -43.34 4.54 -22.67
N PRO A 113 -44.37 3.79 -23.11
CA PRO A 113 -44.69 2.47 -22.57
C PRO A 113 -43.54 1.46 -22.64
N ASN A 114 -42.72 1.54 -23.70
CA ASN A 114 -41.54 0.70 -23.87
C ASN A 114 -40.48 0.96 -22.77
N ILE A 115 -40.20 2.22 -22.44
CA ILE A 115 -39.25 2.58 -21.37
C ILE A 115 -39.85 2.20 -20.00
N THR A 116 -41.13 2.51 -19.78
CA THR A 116 -41.85 2.16 -18.53
C THR A 116 -41.77 0.67 -18.25
N SER A 117 -41.99 -0.20 -19.25
CA SER A 117 -41.91 -1.66 -19.09
C SER A 117 -40.55 -2.21 -18.65
N GLN A 118 -39.46 -1.46 -18.89
CA GLN A 118 -38.09 -1.84 -18.50
C GLN A 118 -37.66 -1.22 -17.17
N VAL A 119 -38.25 -0.07 -16.79
CA VAL A 119 -37.85 0.68 -15.60
C VAL A 119 -38.70 0.31 -14.38
N GLU A 120 -40.01 0.13 -14.58
CA GLU A 120 -40.98 -0.15 -13.51
C GLU A 120 -40.70 -1.43 -12.68
N PRO A 121 -40.12 -2.53 -13.24
CA PRO A 121 -39.76 -3.70 -12.45
C PRO A 121 -38.62 -3.48 -11.42
N HIS A 122 -37.84 -2.40 -11.57
CA HIS A 122 -36.61 -2.16 -10.78
C HIS A 122 -36.61 -0.82 -10.03
N ILE A 123 -37.44 0.14 -10.44
CA ILE A 123 -37.62 1.44 -9.80
C ILE A 123 -39.09 1.62 -9.42
N SER A 124 -39.38 1.67 -8.13
CA SER A 124 -40.74 1.92 -7.64
C SER A 124 -41.23 3.33 -7.99
N ARG A 125 -42.45 3.44 -8.52
CA ARG A 125 -43.15 4.73 -8.74
C ARG A 125 -43.23 5.60 -7.48
N ASN A 126 -43.19 4.98 -6.29
CA ASN A 126 -43.31 5.62 -4.99
C ASN A 126 -41.95 5.95 -4.33
N ALA A 127 -40.88 6.13 -5.13
CA ALA A 127 -39.56 6.53 -4.64
C ALA A 127 -39.63 7.78 -3.74
N THR A 128 -39.19 7.65 -2.49
CA THR A 128 -39.26 8.76 -1.52
C THR A 128 -38.15 9.79 -1.75
N LYS A 129 -38.40 11.06 -1.38
CA LYS A 129 -37.40 12.14 -1.46
C LYS A 129 -36.08 11.74 -0.77
N LYS A 130 -36.15 11.01 0.35
CA LYS A 130 -34.99 10.57 1.12
C LYS A 130 -34.15 9.52 0.37
N GLN A 131 -34.78 8.57 -0.32
CA GLN A 131 -34.06 7.59 -1.15
C GLN A 131 -33.32 8.28 -2.29
N LEU A 132 -33.99 9.16 -3.03
CA LEU A 132 -33.39 9.90 -4.15
C LEU A 132 -32.25 10.84 -3.70
N GLN A 133 -32.39 11.48 -2.52
CA GLN A 133 -31.31 12.20 -1.85
C GLN A 133 -30.12 11.28 -1.52
N GLY A 134 -30.38 10.10 -0.95
CA GLY A 134 -29.34 9.12 -0.62
C GLY A 134 -28.55 8.64 -1.83
N ILE A 135 -29.24 8.35 -2.95
CA ILE A 135 -28.62 7.95 -4.22
C ILE A 135 -27.78 9.09 -4.78
N SER A 136 -28.36 10.30 -4.87
CA SER A 136 -27.67 11.50 -5.38
C SER A 136 -26.41 11.83 -4.57
N TYR A 137 -26.48 11.65 -3.24
CA TYR A 137 -25.32 11.78 -2.37
C TYR A 137 -24.28 10.69 -2.63
N ALA A 138 -24.69 9.41 -2.68
CA ALA A 138 -23.80 8.28 -2.91
C ALA A 138 -22.99 8.37 -4.21
N VAL A 139 -23.59 8.87 -5.30
CA VAL A 139 -22.91 9.02 -6.61
C VAL A 139 -22.07 10.30 -6.75
N THR A 140 -22.26 11.30 -5.89
CA THR A 140 -21.54 12.60 -5.96
C THR A 140 -20.51 12.79 -4.85
N GLU A 141 -20.73 12.24 -3.66
CA GLU A 141 -19.82 12.34 -2.52
C GLU A 141 -18.44 11.78 -2.88
N CYS A 142 -18.39 10.59 -3.49
CA CYS A 142 -17.13 9.95 -3.84
C CYS A 142 -16.30 10.81 -4.81
N LEU A 143 -16.92 11.46 -5.79
CA LEU A 143 -16.23 12.36 -6.73
C LEU A 143 -15.70 13.61 -6.02
N ALA A 144 -16.52 14.22 -5.17
CA ALA A 144 -16.12 15.37 -4.36
C ALA A 144 -15.00 15.01 -3.37
N ALA A 145 -15.02 13.82 -2.77
CA ALA A 145 -13.99 13.30 -1.88
C ALA A 145 -12.67 13.02 -2.63
N THR A 146 -12.73 12.34 -3.77
CA THR A 146 -11.57 12.13 -4.66
C THR A 146 -10.92 13.46 -5.04
N CYS A 147 -11.72 14.46 -5.42
CA CYS A 147 -11.19 15.79 -5.70
C CYS A 147 -10.53 16.46 -4.47
N ARG A 148 -11.16 16.40 -3.28
CA ARG A 148 -10.57 16.96 -2.04
C ARG A 148 -9.24 16.30 -1.66
N ASN A 149 -9.14 14.99 -1.88
CA ASN A 149 -7.95 14.18 -1.57
C ASN A 149 -6.92 14.16 -2.71
N SER A 150 -7.18 14.83 -3.84
CA SER A 150 -6.23 14.97 -4.95
C SER A 150 -5.00 15.79 -4.56
N ARG A 151 -3.89 15.61 -5.30
CA ARG A 151 -2.65 16.38 -5.08
C ARG A 151 -2.79 17.88 -5.32
N LYS A 152 -3.77 18.33 -6.14
CA LYS A 152 -4.11 19.75 -6.30
C LYS A 152 -5.64 19.95 -6.34
N PRO A 153 -6.33 19.95 -5.18
CA PRO A 153 -7.79 20.04 -5.13
C PRO A 153 -8.34 21.28 -5.82
N GLY A 154 -7.59 22.39 -5.83
CA GLY A 154 -7.98 23.62 -6.52
C GLY A 154 -8.22 23.49 -8.04
N LYS A 155 -7.73 22.42 -8.70
CA LYS A 155 -7.95 22.17 -10.14
C LYS A 155 -9.32 21.57 -10.44
N CYS A 156 -9.81 20.67 -9.59
CA CYS A 156 -11.11 20.01 -9.73
C CYS A 156 -12.22 20.65 -8.86
N LYS A 157 -11.85 21.50 -7.88
CA LYS A 157 -12.78 22.05 -6.87
C LYS A 157 -14.01 22.74 -7.44
N LYS A 158 -13.95 23.33 -8.64
CA LYS A 158 -15.10 23.98 -9.28
C LYS A 158 -16.07 22.94 -9.83
N GLN A 159 -15.58 22.07 -10.71
CA GLN A 159 -16.33 21.03 -11.42
C GLN A 159 -16.88 19.97 -10.46
N CYS A 160 -16.08 19.52 -9.50
CA CYS A 160 -16.45 18.52 -8.50
C CYS A 160 -17.04 19.13 -7.21
N SER A 161 -17.62 20.33 -7.29
CA SER A 161 -18.34 20.94 -6.16
C SER A 161 -19.78 20.43 -6.09
N GLY A 162 -20.38 20.40 -4.89
CA GLY A 162 -21.77 19.97 -4.75
C GLY A 162 -22.79 20.81 -5.55
N VAL A 163 -22.47 22.09 -5.84
CA VAL A 163 -23.31 22.97 -6.69
C VAL A 163 -23.14 22.73 -8.18
N SER A 164 -22.13 21.95 -8.59
CA SER A 164 -21.92 21.50 -9.96
C SER A 164 -22.32 20.04 -10.15
N LEU A 165 -22.25 19.21 -9.11
CA LEU A 165 -22.61 17.79 -9.18
C LEU A 165 -24.10 17.51 -8.95
N LEU A 166 -24.86 18.46 -8.40
CA LEU A 166 -26.28 18.33 -8.08
C LEU A 166 -27.08 19.44 -8.73
N TRP A 167 -28.05 19.08 -9.56
CA TRP A 167 -29.05 20.01 -10.09
C TRP A 167 -30.03 20.42 -8.99
N ASN A 168 -30.44 19.47 -8.15
CA ASN A 168 -31.21 19.72 -6.94
C ASN A 168 -30.90 18.65 -5.87
N GLN A 169 -31.51 18.75 -4.68
CA GLN A 169 -31.23 17.82 -3.57
C GLN A 169 -31.49 16.33 -3.89
N THR A 170 -32.38 16.04 -4.83
CA THR A 170 -32.80 14.68 -5.23
C THR A 170 -32.27 14.26 -6.60
N THR A 171 -31.55 15.13 -7.32
CA THR A 171 -31.21 14.92 -8.73
C THR A 171 -29.76 15.32 -8.98
N PRO A 172 -28.90 14.40 -9.45
CA PRO A 172 -27.56 14.74 -9.89
C PRO A 172 -27.58 15.56 -11.19
N ASP A 173 -26.67 16.52 -11.32
CA ASP A 173 -26.39 17.14 -12.62
C ASP A 173 -25.43 16.21 -13.38
N ILE A 174 -25.98 15.48 -14.36
CA ILE A 174 -25.21 14.50 -15.14
C ILE A 174 -24.11 15.19 -15.97
N GLN A 175 -24.32 16.41 -16.47
CA GLN A 175 -23.28 17.13 -17.21
C GLN A 175 -22.16 17.60 -16.26
N GLY A 176 -22.52 18.07 -15.07
CA GLY A 176 -21.53 18.45 -14.07
C GLY A 176 -20.74 17.27 -13.49
N ILE A 177 -21.38 16.10 -13.35
CA ILE A 177 -20.70 14.84 -13.03
C ILE A 177 -19.71 14.46 -14.13
N ASP A 178 -20.12 14.53 -15.39
CA ASP A 178 -19.25 14.23 -16.53
C ASP A 178 -18.04 15.17 -16.61
N GLN A 179 -18.25 16.49 -16.45
CA GLN A 179 -17.16 17.48 -16.38
C GLN A 179 -16.23 17.27 -15.18
N CYS A 180 -16.75 16.82 -14.04
CA CYS A 180 -15.95 16.47 -12.88
C CYS A 180 -15.10 15.21 -13.14
N LEU A 181 -15.71 14.15 -13.69
CA LEU A 181 -15.00 12.93 -14.07
C LEU A 181 -13.93 13.22 -15.12
N ASP A 182 -14.24 14.03 -16.14
CA ASP A 182 -13.27 14.48 -17.14
C ASP A 182 -12.08 15.22 -16.51
N THR A 183 -12.35 16.17 -15.61
CA THR A 183 -11.30 16.90 -14.87
C THR A 183 -10.47 15.99 -13.95
N LEU A 184 -11.06 14.93 -13.40
CA LEU A 184 -10.36 13.95 -12.56
C LEU A 184 -9.52 12.97 -13.41
N CYS A 185 -10.05 12.46 -14.51
CA CYS A 185 -9.39 11.50 -15.39
C CYS A 185 -8.29 12.14 -16.25
N GLN A 186 -8.54 13.33 -16.83
CA GLN A 186 -7.54 14.07 -17.62
C GLN A 186 -6.50 14.83 -16.77
N GLY A 187 -6.71 14.98 -15.46
CA GLY A 187 -5.85 15.82 -14.62
C GLY A 187 -4.47 15.24 -14.26
N GLU A 188 -4.17 14.02 -14.74
CA GLU A 188 -2.90 13.30 -14.55
C GLU A 188 -2.48 13.29 -13.05
N TYR A 189 -1.21 13.56 -12.78
CA TYR A 189 -0.62 13.78 -11.45
C TYR A 189 -1.42 14.71 -10.54
N ASN A 190 -2.11 15.73 -11.07
CA ASN A 190 -2.80 16.72 -10.24
C ASN A 190 -4.08 16.19 -9.62
N SER A 191 -4.76 15.26 -10.32
CA SER A 191 -6.03 14.66 -9.92
C SER A 191 -5.86 13.31 -9.20
N LEU A 192 -4.68 12.68 -9.27
CA LEU A 192 -4.35 11.51 -8.45
C LEU A 192 -4.62 11.81 -6.96
N PRO A 193 -5.46 11.02 -6.26
CA PRO A 193 -5.61 11.12 -4.82
C PRO A 193 -4.30 10.72 -4.11
N TYR A 194 -4.11 11.23 -2.89
CA TYR A 194 -3.26 10.50 -1.95
C TYR A 194 -3.89 9.11 -1.77
N ALA A 195 -3.12 8.06 -2.09
CA ALA A 195 -3.56 6.70 -1.84
C ALA A 195 -3.88 6.57 -0.34
N ASP A 196 -5.08 6.10 -0.03
CA ASP A 196 -5.59 6.09 1.34
C ASP A 196 -4.61 5.34 2.26
N SER A 197 -4.32 5.87 3.44
CA SER A 197 -3.26 5.33 4.29
C SER A 197 -3.52 3.89 4.73
N ASP A 198 -4.80 3.50 4.72
CA ASP A 198 -5.26 2.14 5.00
C ASP A 198 -4.99 1.17 3.82
N VAL A 199 -5.02 1.66 2.58
CA VAL A 199 -4.76 0.84 1.37
C VAL A 199 -3.27 0.65 1.11
N VAL A 200 -2.44 1.67 1.38
CA VAL A 200 -0.96 1.57 1.29
C VAL A 200 -0.37 0.72 2.43
N GLY A 201 -1.17 0.40 3.44
CA GLY A 201 -0.80 -0.48 4.54
C GLY A 201 0.19 0.20 5.49
N ILE A 202 -0.34 0.91 6.48
CA ILE A 202 0.42 1.32 7.68
C ILE A 202 1.23 0.14 8.24
N GLY A 203 0.70 -1.09 8.20
CA GLY A 203 1.43 -2.32 8.60
C GLY A 203 2.67 -2.64 7.76
N VAL A 204 2.68 -2.35 6.45
CA VAL A 204 3.83 -2.53 5.56
C VAL A 204 4.94 -1.53 5.89
N PHE A 205 4.58 -0.25 6.01
CA PHE A 205 5.53 0.81 6.34
C PHE A 205 6.03 0.67 7.79
N ALA A 206 5.16 0.30 8.74
CA ALA A 206 5.55 -0.03 10.10
C ALA A 206 6.50 -1.24 10.12
N SER A 207 6.24 -2.29 9.32
CA SER A 207 7.14 -3.45 9.18
C SER A 207 8.52 -3.04 8.65
N TYR A 208 8.61 -2.15 7.66
CA TYR A 208 9.88 -1.59 7.19
C TYR A 208 10.68 -0.92 8.32
N ILE A 209 10.05 0.05 8.99
CA ILE A 209 10.67 0.84 10.05
C ILE A 209 11.08 -0.07 11.21
N LEU A 210 10.20 -0.98 11.63
CA LEU A 210 10.44 -1.96 12.68
C LEU A 210 11.60 -2.88 12.34
N GLN A 211 11.69 -3.39 11.10
CA GLN A 211 12.82 -4.21 10.65
C GLN A 211 14.15 -3.45 10.68
N CYS A 212 14.18 -2.22 10.15
CA CYS A 212 15.36 -1.35 10.20
C CYS A 212 15.79 -1.06 11.65
N VAL A 213 14.84 -0.73 12.53
CA VAL A 213 15.08 -0.48 13.96
C VAL A 213 15.60 -1.73 14.67
N PHE A 214 15.06 -2.93 14.39
CA PHE A 214 15.57 -4.18 14.95
C PHE A 214 17.03 -4.46 14.53
N VAL A 215 17.37 -4.25 13.25
CA VAL A 215 18.76 -4.38 12.77
C VAL A 215 19.69 -3.40 13.50
N LEU A 216 19.27 -2.14 13.70
CA LEU A 216 20.04 -1.14 14.44
C LEU A 216 20.21 -1.49 15.93
N ILE A 217 19.16 -2.00 16.60
CA ILE A 217 19.23 -2.46 17.99
C ILE A 217 20.20 -3.64 18.12
N ILE A 218 20.15 -4.60 17.19
CA ILE A 218 21.06 -5.75 17.16
C ILE A 218 22.50 -5.29 16.92
N TRP A 219 22.73 -4.35 16.00
CA TRP A 219 24.04 -3.73 15.77
C TRP A 219 24.58 -3.02 17.02
N PHE A 220 23.75 -2.23 17.71
CA PHE A 220 24.12 -1.55 18.94
C PHE A 220 24.43 -2.53 20.09
N GLY A 221 23.62 -3.59 20.24
CA GLY A 221 23.88 -4.68 21.19
C GLY A 221 25.19 -5.42 20.92
N LEU A 222 25.54 -5.66 19.66
CA LEU A 222 26.80 -6.33 19.29
C LEU A 222 28.02 -5.43 19.49
N THR A 223 27.92 -4.15 19.17
CA THR A 223 29.02 -3.18 19.32
C THR A 223 29.30 -2.83 20.79
N THR A 224 28.27 -2.53 21.59
CA THR A 224 28.41 -2.24 23.03
C THR A 224 29.05 -3.40 23.81
N ILE A 225 28.79 -4.66 23.43
CA ILE A 225 29.44 -5.85 24.03
C ILE A 225 30.92 -5.98 23.60
N GLN A 226 31.35 -5.38 22.49
CA GLN A 226 32.74 -5.41 22.01
C GLN A 226 33.64 -4.34 22.67
N VAL A 227 33.12 -3.11 22.86
CA VAL A 227 33.87 -1.97 23.44
C VAL A 227 34.64 -2.31 24.74
N PRO A 228 34.03 -2.90 25.80
CA PRO A 228 34.74 -3.18 27.05
C PRO A 228 35.82 -4.26 26.90
N LYS A 229 35.79 -5.10 25.83
CA LYS A 229 36.85 -6.07 25.56
C LYS A 229 38.08 -5.43 24.92
N LEU A 230 37.89 -4.48 24.01
CA LEU A 230 39.00 -3.73 23.41
C LEU A 230 39.70 -2.85 24.46
N LEU A 231 38.91 -2.15 25.29
CA LEU A 231 39.45 -1.35 26.40
C LEU A 231 40.20 -2.20 27.43
N LYS A 232 39.68 -3.38 27.82
CA LYS A 232 40.41 -4.31 28.72
C LYS A 232 41.65 -4.92 28.06
N LYS A 233 41.63 -5.24 26.76
CA LYS A 233 42.79 -5.78 26.03
C LYS A 233 43.92 -4.76 25.94
N ASN A 234 43.61 -3.48 25.77
CA ASN A 234 44.59 -2.39 25.77
C ASN A 234 45.14 -2.10 27.17
N LYS A 235 44.30 -2.10 28.23
CA LYS A 235 44.79 -1.98 29.63
C LYS A 235 45.71 -3.13 30.03
N ASN A 236 45.38 -4.38 29.63
CA ASN A 236 46.24 -5.54 29.91
C ASN A 236 47.54 -5.53 29.09
N LYS A 237 47.55 -5.00 27.86
CA LYS A 237 48.78 -4.79 27.09
C LYS A 237 49.71 -3.77 27.79
N LYS A 238 49.19 -2.62 28.26
CA LYS A 238 50.00 -1.64 29.00
C LYS A 238 50.62 -2.24 30.27
N LYS A 239 49.83 -2.92 31.11
CA LYS A 239 50.36 -3.58 32.33
C LYS A 239 51.47 -4.58 32.04
N LYS A 240 51.34 -5.40 30.97
CA LYS A 240 52.37 -6.39 30.59
C LYS A 240 53.65 -5.76 30.02
N GLN A 241 53.59 -4.49 29.64
CA GLN A 241 54.75 -3.72 29.16
C GLN A 241 55.51 -3.09 30.34
N GLU A 242 54.80 -2.60 31.37
CA GLU A 242 55.41 -2.10 32.62
C GLU A 242 56.13 -3.20 33.42
N THR A 243 55.65 -4.45 33.40
CA THR A 243 56.31 -5.56 34.13
C THR A 243 57.62 -6.04 33.51
N LYS A 244 57.99 -5.55 32.31
CA LYS A 244 59.27 -5.91 31.65
C LYS A 244 60.39 -4.89 31.87
N THR A 245 60.14 -3.82 32.61
CA THR A 245 61.08 -2.69 32.77
C THR A 245 61.47 -2.45 34.23
N LYS A 246 61.86 -3.52 34.94
CA LYS A 246 62.64 -3.43 36.18
C LYS A 246 63.87 -4.33 36.07
N PRO A 247 65.10 -3.80 36.21
CA PRO A 247 66.29 -4.63 36.36
C PRO A 247 66.26 -5.34 37.72
N SER A 248 66.70 -6.60 37.76
CA SER A 248 67.07 -7.27 39.01
C SER A 248 68.52 -6.91 39.33
N PRO A 249 68.87 -6.54 40.57
CA PRO A 249 70.26 -6.57 41.03
C PRO A 249 70.75 -8.02 41.12
N LYS A 250 72.08 -8.20 41.08
CA LYS A 250 72.79 -9.47 41.30
C LYS A 250 73.69 -9.38 42.56
N GLU A 251 74.31 -10.53 42.89
CA GLU A 251 75.48 -10.75 43.77
C GLU A 251 75.20 -10.67 45.30
N THR A 252 75.76 -11.52 46.20
CA THR A 252 76.67 -12.70 46.10
C THR A 252 76.51 -13.66 47.33
N GLU A 253 77.21 -14.80 47.32
CA GLU A 253 77.35 -15.86 48.36
C GLU A 253 77.91 -15.34 49.72
N GLU A 254 77.73 -15.95 50.91
CA GLU A 254 78.31 -17.21 51.42
C GLU A 254 77.84 -17.53 52.89
N HIS A 255 77.91 -18.82 53.30
CA HIS A 255 78.07 -19.35 54.70
C HIS A 255 77.01 -18.95 55.80
N GLN A 256 76.70 -19.71 56.87
CA GLN A 256 77.24 -20.93 57.50
C GLN A 256 76.13 -21.72 58.29
N GLN A 257 76.50 -22.81 58.97
CA GLN A 257 75.67 -23.71 59.81
C GLN A 257 74.95 -23.00 61.00
N HIS A 258 73.95 -23.53 61.74
CA HIS A 258 73.95 -24.81 62.48
C HIS A 258 72.59 -25.09 63.21
N GLN A 259 72.33 -26.37 63.59
CA GLN A 259 71.42 -26.85 64.68
C GLN A 259 69.88 -26.58 64.64
N GLN A 260 68.98 -27.39 65.23
CA GLN A 260 68.94 -28.84 65.56
C GLN A 260 67.52 -29.21 66.07
N THR A 261 66.91 -30.33 65.61
CA THR A 261 65.79 -31.09 66.29
C THR A 261 64.44 -30.34 66.58
N GLN A 262 63.26 -30.97 66.74
CA GLN A 262 62.86 -32.38 66.88
C GLN A 262 61.37 -32.62 66.48
N ASN A 263 61.08 -33.83 65.98
CA ASN A 263 59.87 -34.65 66.21
C ASN A 263 58.45 -34.42 65.58
N HIS A 264 58.02 -35.52 64.93
CA HIS A 264 56.69 -36.17 64.86
C HIS A 264 55.56 -35.68 63.91
N HIS A 265 55.41 -36.48 62.85
CA HIS A 265 54.17 -37.11 62.35
C HIS A 265 52.82 -36.39 62.47
N SER A 266 52.22 -36.02 61.32
CA SER A 266 51.15 -36.83 60.70
C SER A 266 50.65 -36.21 59.37
N VAL A 267 50.11 -37.06 58.49
CA VAL A 267 49.60 -36.78 57.13
C VAL A 267 48.41 -37.75 56.92
N PRO A 268 47.37 -37.49 56.08
CA PRO A 268 46.98 -36.28 55.33
C PRO A 268 45.53 -35.79 55.64
N SER A 269 45.12 -34.63 55.09
CA SER A 269 43.78 -34.52 54.46
C SER A 269 43.71 -33.40 53.41
N SER A 270 42.75 -33.53 52.49
CA SER A 270 42.68 -32.85 51.20
C SER A 270 41.69 -31.69 51.14
N SER A 271 42.08 -30.54 50.55
CA SER A 271 41.31 -29.85 49.49
C SER A 271 41.99 -28.53 49.05
N PRO A 272 42.17 -28.27 47.75
CA PRO A 272 42.39 -26.90 47.25
C PRO A 272 41.09 -26.08 47.33
N PRO A 273 41.14 -24.77 47.60
CA PRO A 273 39.94 -23.92 47.60
C PRO A 273 39.30 -23.84 46.20
N PRO A 274 37.97 -23.68 46.11
CA PRO A 274 37.26 -23.70 44.83
C PRO A 274 37.67 -22.51 43.94
N PRO A 275 37.79 -22.72 42.61
CA PRO A 275 38.16 -21.64 41.69
C PRO A 275 37.06 -20.57 41.62
N PRO A 276 37.42 -19.28 41.51
CA PRO A 276 36.45 -18.19 41.51
C PRO A 276 35.47 -18.27 40.33
N PRO A 277 34.20 -17.87 40.51
CA PRO A 277 33.16 -18.07 39.52
C PRO A 277 33.41 -17.26 38.24
N ILE A 278 33.75 -17.98 37.15
CA ILE A 278 33.91 -17.39 35.82
C ILE A 278 32.54 -16.85 35.35
N PRO A 279 32.43 -15.58 34.89
CA PRO A 279 31.15 -14.97 34.52
C PRO A 279 30.60 -15.55 33.20
N LYS A 280 29.87 -16.67 33.29
CA LYS A 280 29.27 -17.40 32.15
C LYS A 280 28.22 -16.57 31.37
N THR A 281 27.55 -15.63 32.03
CA THR A 281 26.40 -14.86 31.49
C THR A 281 26.73 -14.05 30.23
N LYS A 282 27.83 -13.28 30.20
CA LYS A 282 28.16 -12.40 29.05
C LYS A 282 28.54 -13.16 27.76
N ARG A 283 28.90 -14.44 27.85
CA ARG A 283 29.15 -15.29 26.66
C ARG A 283 27.85 -15.86 26.08
N SER A 284 26.83 -16.04 26.93
CA SER A 284 25.48 -16.49 26.54
C SER A 284 24.75 -15.45 25.69
N HIS A 285 24.55 -14.22 26.20
CA HIS A 285 23.78 -13.19 25.47
C HIS A 285 24.30 -12.91 24.06
N ARG A 286 25.62 -12.85 23.84
CA ARG A 286 26.19 -12.67 22.49
C ARG A 286 25.86 -13.85 21.55
N ARG A 287 25.85 -15.08 22.07
CA ARG A 287 25.48 -16.27 21.27
C ARG A 287 23.99 -16.20 20.88
N ASN A 288 23.13 -15.87 21.84
CA ASN A 288 21.69 -15.78 21.61
C ASN A 288 21.34 -14.66 20.62
N LEU A 289 21.98 -13.50 20.73
CA LEU A 289 21.75 -12.36 19.84
C LEU A 289 22.29 -12.60 18.41
N LEU A 290 23.34 -13.41 18.24
CA LEU A 290 23.79 -13.88 16.92
C LEU A 290 22.84 -14.95 16.33
N ILE A 291 22.27 -15.83 17.14
CA ILE A 291 21.25 -16.80 16.69
C ILE A 291 19.99 -16.03 16.25
N LEU A 292 19.56 -15.04 17.02
CA LEU A 292 18.44 -14.17 16.70
C LEU A 292 18.67 -13.42 15.38
N LEU A 293 19.85 -12.84 15.17
CA LEU A 293 20.20 -12.19 13.89
C LEU A 293 20.12 -13.16 12.70
N ILE A 294 20.60 -14.41 12.84
CA ILE A 294 20.51 -15.42 11.78
C ILE A 294 19.05 -15.76 11.45
N GLN A 295 18.22 -16.01 12.46
CA GLN A 295 16.81 -16.38 12.25
C GLN A 295 15.99 -15.20 11.72
N PHE A 296 16.25 -13.99 12.21
CA PHE A 296 15.65 -12.76 11.72
C PHE A 296 16.00 -12.55 10.23
N HIS A 297 17.28 -12.62 9.87
CA HIS A 297 17.73 -12.49 8.47
C HIS A 297 17.08 -13.54 7.54
N LYS A 298 17.04 -14.82 7.95
CA LYS A 298 16.35 -15.87 7.18
C LYS A 298 14.86 -15.55 6.99
N SER A 299 14.19 -15.08 8.05
CA SER A 299 12.78 -14.69 8.00
C SER A 299 12.54 -13.52 7.04
N GLN A 300 13.41 -12.51 7.04
CA GLN A 300 13.35 -11.38 6.11
C GLN A 300 13.51 -11.84 4.65
N CYS A 301 14.48 -12.72 4.37
CA CYS A 301 14.68 -13.29 3.04
C CYS A 301 13.45 -14.06 2.54
N TYR A 302 12.89 -14.97 3.34
CA TYR A 302 11.69 -15.72 2.95
C TYR A 302 10.48 -14.81 2.75
N PHE A 303 10.22 -13.87 3.67
CA PHE A 303 9.14 -12.89 3.52
C PHE A 303 9.30 -12.04 2.25
N SER A 304 10.51 -11.53 2.01
CA SER A 304 10.82 -10.76 0.80
C SER A 304 10.58 -11.58 -0.47
N ALA A 305 11.10 -12.81 -0.54
CA ALA A 305 10.94 -13.69 -1.69
C ALA A 305 9.45 -13.95 -1.99
N THR A 306 8.66 -14.33 -0.97
CA THR A 306 7.22 -14.57 -1.12
C THR A 306 6.50 -13.33 -1.66
N VAL A 307 6.79 -12.14 -1.12
CA VAL A 307 6.20 -10.88 -1.60
C VAL A 307 6.62 -10.58 -3.04
N GLN A 308 7.88 -10.77 -3.42
CA GLN A 308 8.33 -10.53 -4.80
C GLN A 308 7.66 -11.50 -5.79
N THR A 309 7.58 -12.80 -5.45
CA THR A 309 6.90 -13.80 -6.27
C THR A 309 5.42 -13.46 -6.42
N ALA A 310 4.75 -13.05 -5.34
CA ALA A 310 3.36 -12.58 -5.39
C ALA A 310 3.21 -11.37 -6.33
N SER A 311 4.12 -10.39 -6.27
CA SER A 311 4.11 -9.24 -7.18
C SER A 311 4.13 -9.66 -8.66
N PHE A 312 4.93 -10.66 -9.03
CA PHE A 312 4.91 -11.19 -10.41
C PHE A 312 3.59 -11.84 -10.79
N THR A 313 2.99 -12.65 -9.90
CA THR A 313 1.68 -13.26 -10.16
C THR A 313 0.56 -12.23 -10.28
N PHE A 314 0.63 -11.12 -9.54
CA PHE A 314 -0.32 -9.99 -9.63
C PHE A 314 -0.20 -9.14 -10.91
N GLY A 315 0.54 -9.58 -11.93
CA GLY A 315 0.54 -8.91 -13.25
C GLY A 315 1.28 -7.56 -13.26
N ILE A 316 2.41 -7.46 -12.55
CA ILE A 316 3.18 -6.23 -12.30
C ILE A 316 3.45 -5.33 -13.51
N PHE A 317 3.52 -5.90 -14.72
CA PHE A 317 3.78 -5.18 -15.96
C PHE A 317 2.63 -4.27 -16.42
N ASN A 318 1.41 -4.53 -15.95
CA ASN A 318 0.20 -3.74 -16.22
C ASN A 318 -0.37 -3.11 -14.93
N ALA A 319 0.46 -2.94 -13.88
CA ALA A 319 0.00 -2.56 -12.57
C ALA A 319 -0.55 -1.11 -12.51
N ASP A 320 -1.77 -0.97 -11.98
CA ASP A 320 -2.34 0.32 -11.61
C ASP A 320 -1.40 1.13 -10.71
N MET A 321 -1.47 2.46 -10.79
CA MET A 321 -0.70 3.36 -9.92
C MET A 321 -0.84 3.04 -8.43
N LEU A 322 -2.01 2.57 -8.00
CA LEU A 322 -2.26 2.12 -6.63
C LEU A 322 -1.38 0.92 -6.25
N ASN A 323 -1.29 -0.08 -7.12
CA ASN A 323 -0.44 -1.25 -6.95
C ASN A 323 1.04 -0.87 -7.00
N VAL A 324 1.42 0.10 -7.87
CA VAL A 324 2.79 0.62 -7.90
C VAL A 324 3.17 1.31 -6.59
N PHE A 325 2.31 2.19 -6.05
CA PHE A 325 2.56 2.86 -4.77
C PHE A 325 2.52 1.90 -3.56
N LEU A 326 1.76 0.81 -3.61
CA LEU A 326 1.74 -0.24 -2.58
C LEU A 326 2.98 -1.14 -2.64
N LEU A 327 3.35 -1.62 -3.82
CA LEU A 327 4.42 -2.60 -3.99
C LEU A 327 5.82 -1.97 -3.91
N LEU A 328 6.00 -0.70 -4.31
CA LEU A 328 7.33 -0.07 -4.30
C LEU A 328 7.97 -0.05 -2.88
N PRO A 329 7.27 0.35 -1.79
CA PRO A 329 7.79 0.18 -0.42
C PRO A 329 7.98 -1.29 0.01
N LEU A 330 7.16 -2.21 -0.47
CA LEU A 330 7.35 -3.66 -0.20
C LEU A 330 8.65 -4.19 -0.82
N THR A 331 9.04 -3.71 -1.99
CA THR A 331 10.32 -4.12 -2.62
C THR A 331 11.54 -3.57 -1.89
N THR A 332 11.49 -2.35 -1.34
CA THR A 332 12.63 -1.79 -0.59
C THR A 332 12.88 -2.51 0.75
N ASN A 333 11.83 -3.10 1.35
CA ASN A 333 11.96 -4.05 2.48
C ASN A 333 12.81 -5.27 2.11
N GLY A 334 12.77 -5.70 0.84
CA GLY A 334 13.56 -6.79 0.31
C GLY A 334 15.02 -6.44 0.00
N ILE A 335 15.40 -5.16 0.12
CA ILE A 335 16.72 -4.67 -0.25
C ILE A 335 17.48 -4.17 0.99
N LEU A 336 17.08 -3.04 1.58
CA LEU A 336 17.91 -2.35 2.57
C LEU A 336 18.05 -3.13 3.90
N PRO A 337 16.98 -3.62 4.55
CA PRO A 337 17.09 -4.35 5.81
C PRO A 337 17.90 -5.64 5.66
N ILE A 338 17.69 -6.36 4.55
CA ILE A 338 18.37 -7.62 4.21
C ILE A 338 19.88 -7.38 4.00
N VAL A 339 20.27 -6.36 3.24
CA VAL A 339 21.69 -6.03 3.04
C VAL A 339 22.36 -5.62 4.37
N LEU A 340 21.70 -4.82 5.21
CA LEU A 340 22.26 -4.42 6.52
C LEU A 340 22.42 -5.60 7.49
N ALA A 341 21.42 -6.50 7.56
CA ALA A 341 21.50 -7.72 8.36
C ALA A 341 22.59 -8.69 7.84
N TYR A 342 22.77 -8.79 6.52
CA TYR A 342 23.82 -9.59 5.91
C TYR A 342 25.24 -9.05 6.19
N ILE A 343 25.44 -7.73 6.11
CA ILE A 343 26.71 -7.07 6.47
C ILE A 343 27.07 -7.35 7.94
N LEU A 344 26.08 -7.33 8.85
CA LEU A 344 26.26 -7.73 10.24
C LEU A 344 26.69 -9.20 10.40
N LEU A 345 26.11 -10.11 9.63
CA LEU A 345 26.46 -11.54 9.62
C LEU A 345 27.89 -11.76 9.11
N ILE A 346 28.31 -11.06 8.05
CA ILE A 346 29.70 -11.07 7.55
C ILE A 346 30.65 -10.57 8.65
N ARG A 347 30.38 -9.39 9.24
CA ARG A 347 31.21 -8.75 10.27
C ARG A 347 31.40 -9.61 11.54
N HIS A 348 30.53 -10.57 11.78
CA HIS A 348 30.64 -11.51 12.90
C HIS A 348 31.03 -12.94 12.52
N HIS A 349 31.42 -13.18 11.26
CA HIS A 349 31.76 -14.49 10.71
C HIS A 349 30.64 -15.53 10.95
N LYS A 350 29.41 -15.11 10.61
CA LYS A 350 28.18 -15.91 10.69
C LYS A 350 27.38 -15.96 9.39
N ALA A 351 27.87 -15.35 8.32
CA ALA A 351 27.43 -15.67 6.96
C ALA A 351 27.90 -17.08 6.60
N THR A 352 26.96 -18.00 6.45
CA THR A 352 27.14 -19.35 5.91
C THR A 352 26.68 -19.38 4.44
N PRO A 353 27.17 -20.31 3.59
CA PRO A 353 26.90 -20.27 2.15
C PRO A 353 25.41 -20.37 1.80
N ASP A 354 24.61 -21.10 2.58
CA ASP A 354 23.15 -21.15 2.46
C ASP A 354 22.50 -19.77 2.64
N ILE A 355 22.95 -19.01 3.65
CA ILE A 355 22.48 -17.64 3.90
C ILE A 355 22.93 -16.73 2.77
N THR A 356 24.18 -16.82 2.32
CA THR A 356 24.70 -16.01 1.21
C THR A 356 23.89 -16.21 -0.06
N VAL A 357 23.68 -17.46 -0.50
CA VAL A 357 22.90 -17.78 -1.70
C VAL A 357 21.45 -17.29 -1.58
N LEU A 358 20.79 -17.57 -0.45
CA LEU A 358 19.42 -17.10 -0.19
C LEU A 358 19.34 -15.56 -0.25
N THR A 359 20.31 -14.86 0.35
CA THR A 359 20.39 -13.39 0.35
C THR A 359 20.53 -12.85 -1.07
N THR A 360 21.44 -13.42 -1.87
CA THR A 360 21.68 -12.99 -3.25
C THR A 360 20.45 -13.19 -4.13
N ILE A 361 19.78 -14.35 -4.03
CA ILE A 361 18.55 -14.62 -4.79
C ILE A 361 17.45 -13.61 -4.41
N CYS A 362 17.17 -13.43 -3.11
CA CYS A 362 16.17 -12.47 -2.63
C CYS A 362 16.49 -11.03 -3.06
N TRP A 363 17.77 -10.62 -2.99
CA TRP A 363 18.20 -9.27 -3.36
C TRP A 363 18.08 -9.01 -4.87
N ILE A 364 18.47 -9.97 -5.73
CA ILE A 364 18.27 -9.87 -7.18
C ILE A 364 16.78 -9.77 -7.49
N LEU A 365 15.96 -10.65 -6.91
CA LEU A 365 14.52 -10.70 -7.14
C LEU A 365 13.85 -9.37 -6.74
N ALA A 366 14.14 -8.87 -5.53
CA ALA A 366 13.61 -7.59 -5.06
C ALA A 366 14.11 -6.40 -5.89
N SER A 367 15.35 -6.44 -6.38
CA SER A 367 15.90 -5.39 -7.26
C SER A 367 15.20 -5.38 -8.62
N VAL A 368 14.91 -6.54 -9.22
CA VAL A 368 14.19 -6.63 -10.49
C VAL A 368 12.76 -6.08 -10.34
N VAL A 369 12.02 -6.53 -9.32
CA VAL A 369 10.66 -6.03 -9.05
C VAL A 369 10.67 -4.52 -8.76
N TYR A 370 11.62 -4.03 -7.96
CA TYR A 370 11.80 -2.59 -7.70
C TYR A 370 12.00 -1.80 -8.99
N TRP A 371 12.87 -2.24 -9.90
CA TRP A 371 13.14 -1.52 -11.15
C TRP A 371 11.96 -1.54 -12.11
N ILE A 372 11.21 -2.64 -12.20
CA ILE A 372 9.96 -2.71 -12.97
C ILE A 372 8.97 -1.68 -12.43
N LEU A 373 8.66 -1.71 -11.13
CA LEU A 373 7.74 -0.76 -10.49
C LEU A 373 8.20 0.70 -10.65
N TYR A 374 9.48 0.96 -10.44
CA TYR A 374 10.06 2.29 -10.57
C TYR A 374 9.98 2.81 -12.01
N SER A 375 10.04 1.94 -13.03
CA SER A 375 9.88 2.35 -14.42
C SER A 375 8.51 2.98 -14.72
N HIS A 376 7.44 2.54 -14.03
CA HIS A 376 6.11 3.16 -14.12
C HIS A 376 6.03 4.54 -13.41
N VAL A 377 6.97 4.84 -12.50
CA VAL A 377 7.04 6.14 -11.78
C VAL A 377 7.90 7.18 -12.52
N ILE A 378 8.91 6.74 -13.28
CA ILE A 378 9.80 7.63 -14.07
C ILE A 378 9.04 8.63 -14.98
N PRO A 379 8.07 8.24 -15.83
CA PRO A 379 7.39 9.19 -16.71
C PRO A 379 6.69 10.31 -15.94
N ILE A 380 6.08 9.99 -14.80
CA ILE A 380 5.45 10.96 -13.90
C ILE A 380 6.48 11.99 -13.40
N ASN A 381 7.67 11.53 -13.00
CA ASN A 381 8.72 12.39 -12.49
C ASN A 381 9.31 13.32 -13.58
N GLY A 382 9.40 12.82 -14.82
CA GLY A 382 9.78 13.62 -15.99
C GLY A 382 8.81 14.76 -16.24
N GLU A 383 7.51 14.50 -16.19
CA GLU A 383 6.50 15.56 -16.31
C GLU A 383 6.57 16.59 -15.17
N ILE A 384 6.83 16.16 -13.92
CA ILE A 384 6.97 17.08 -12.79
C ILE A 384 8.16 18.02 -12.99
N GLN A 385 9.29 17.53 -13.50
CA GLN A 385 10.47 18.36 -13.77
C GLN A 385 10.22 19.31 -14.95
N ASN A 386 9.64 18.84 -16.05
CA ASN A 386 9.32 19.68 -17.21
C ASN A 386 8.27 20.75 -16.89
N LYS A 387 7.21 20.40 -16.13
CA LYS A 387 6.22 21.36 -15.66
C LYS A 387 6.84 22.38 -14.69
N LYS A 388 7.80 21.99 -13.83
CA LYS A 388 8.55 22.96 -12.99
C LYS A 388 9.42 23.92 -13.78
N ALA A 389 10.17 23.42 -14.77
CA ALA A 389 11.02 24.25 -15.62
C ALA A 389 10.21 25.37 -16.32
N ASN A 390 9.03 25.02 -16.84
CA ASN A 390 8.10 25.94 -17.51
C ASN A 390 7.36 26.93 -16.59
N TYR A 391 7.53 26.85 -15.26
CA TYR A 391 7.05 27.86 -14.30
C TYR A 391 8.22 28.65 -13.66
N SER A 392 9.46 28.38 -14.06
CA SER A 392 10.68 29.08 -13.61
C SER A 392 11.37 29.88 -14.73
N ALA A 393 10.73 29.95 -15.89
CA ALA A 393 11.00 30.86 -16.99
C ALA A 393 9.78 31.77 -17.18
#